data_AF-A0A936N6L4-F1
#
_entry.id   AF-A0A936N6L4-F1
#
_cell.length_a   1.000
_cell.length_b   1.000
_cell.length_c   1.000
_cell.angle_alpha   90.00
_cell.angle_beta   90.00
_cell.angle_gamma   90.00
#
_symmetry.space_group_name_H-M   'P 1'
#
loop_
_entity.id
_entity.type
_entity.pdbx_description
1 polymer ?
#
loop_
_entity_poly.entity_id
_entity_poly.type
_entity_poly.pdbx_seq_one_letter_code
_entity_poly.pdbx_strand_id
1 'polypeptide(L)' 'MNSKTPIVSFVIPTHNRANVIRDCLESVVNQTYRNIEIVVVNDNSTDHTLKILEEYQNKYNFSVF' A
#
# COMPACT_ATOMS: atom_id res chain seq x y z
N MET A 1 25.27 18.88 -8.63
CA MET A 1 23.92 19.02 -8.05
C MET A 1 23.53 17.68 -7.45
N ASN A 2 23.41 17.59 -6.12
CA ASN A 2 22.87 16.38 -5.48
C ASN A 2 21.34 16.42 -5.62
N SER A 3 20.82 16.01 -6.77
CA SER A 3 19.37 15.84 -6.93
C SER A 3 18.97 14.57 -6.19
N LYS A 4 18.73 14.67 -4.89
CA LYS A 4 18.03 13.59 -4.17
C LYS A 4 16.71 13.37 -4.90
N THR A 5 16.48 12.13 -5.34
CA THR A 5 15.20 11.73 -5.89
C THR A 5 14.13 11.98 -4.82
N PRO A 6 13.04 12.70 -5.11
CA PRO A 6 12.01 12.96 -4.10
C PRO A 6 11.32 11.66 -3.69
N ILE A 7 10.88 11.55 -2.44
CA ILE A 7 10.05 10.42 -2.04
C ILE A 7 8.63 10.70 -2.54
N VAL A 8 7.98 9.69 -3.11
CA VAL A 8 6.54 9.73 -3.44
C VAL A 8 5.81 8.80 -2.47
N SER A 9 4.92 9.35 -1.65
CA SER A 9 4.15 8.59 -0.68
C SER A 9 2.75 8.29 -1.21
N PHE A 10 2.40 7.01 -1.29
CA PHE A 10 1.04 6.54 -1.53
C PHE A 10 0.34 6.34 -0.20
N VAL A 11 -0.69 7.15 0.09
CA VAL A 11 -1.54 7.00 1.27
C VAL A 11 -2.89 6.42 0.83
N ILE A 12 -3.21 5.22 1.31
CA ILE A 12 -4.34 4.41 0.83
C ILE A 12 -5.31 4.15 1.99
N PRO A 13 -6.33 5.00 2.19
CA PRO A 13 -7.40 4.71 3.14
C PRO A 13 -8.30 3.60 2.59
N THR A 14 -8.68 2.64 3.44
CA THR A 14 -9.52 1.52 3.04
C THR A 14 -10.44 1.05 4.17
N HIS A 15 -11.64 0.62 3.78
CA HIS A 15 -12.64 -0.02 4.62
C HIS A 15 -13.49 -0.96 3.78
N ASN A 16 -13.49 -2.25 4.10
CA ASN A 16 -14.26 -3.29 3.41
C ASN A 16 -14.11 -3.30 1.88
N ARG A 17 -12.86 -3.42 1.41
CA ARG A 17 -12.45 -3.41 -0.01
C ARG A 17 -11.76 -4.70 -0.45
N ALA A 18 -12.10 -5.85 0.14
CA ALA A 18 -11.42 -7.11 -0.18
C ALA A 18 -11.41 -7.47 -1.68
N ASN A 19 -12.42 -7.00 -2.42
CA ASN A 19 -12.60 -7.26 -3.86
C ASN A 19 -11.72 -6.39 -4.78
N VAL A 20 -11.15 -5.28 -4.30
CA VAL A 20 -10.38 -4.33 -5.14
C VAL A 20 -9.04 -3.93 -4.56
N ILE A 21 -8.82 -4.15 -3.26
CA ILE A 21 -7.60 -3.71 -2.59
C ILE A 21 -6.37 -4.38 -3.22
N ARG A 22 -6.46 -5.64 -3.62
CA ARG A 22 -5.35 -6.37 -4.26
C ARG A 22 -4.83 -5.67 -5.51
N ASP A 23 -5.72 -5.23 -6.39
CA ASP A 23 -5.35 -4.54 -7.64
C ASP A 23 -4.68 -3.19 -7.36
N CYS A 24 -5.17 -2.48 -6.34
CA CYS A 24 -4.55 -1.23 -5.89
C CYS A 24 -3.13 -1.46 -5.37
N LEU A 25 -2.93 -2.45 -4.49
CA LEU A 25 -1.61 -2.77 -3.93
C LEU A 25 -0.65 -3.26 -5.03
N GLU A 26 -1.10 -4.12 -5.94
CA GLU A 26 -0.30 -4.56 -7.09
C GLU A 26 0.12 -3.39 -7.99
N SER A 27 -0.77 -2.42 -8.21
CA SER A 27 -0.43 -1.23 -9.00
C SER A 27 0.69 -0.42 -8.35
N VAL A 28 0.64 -0.20 -7.02
CA VAL A 28 1.65 0.63 -6.33
C VAL A 28 3.00 -0.09 -6.16
N VAL A 29 3.03 -1.41 -5.96
CA VAL A 29 4.32 -2.14 -5.88
C VAL A 29 5.04 -2.23 -7.22
N ASN A 30 4.29 -2.25 -8.32
CA ASN A 30 4.83 -2.39 -9.67
C ASN A 30 5.18 -1.04 -10.33
N GLN A 31 5.20 0.06 -9.57
CA GLN A 31 5.60 1.37 -10.11
C GLN A 31 7.03 1.36 -10.63
N THR A 32 7.23 2.04 -11.76
CA THR A 32 8.55 2.22 -12.39
C THR A 32 9.44 3.17 -11.57
N TYR A 33 8.83 4.14 -10.88
CA TYR A 33 9.52 4.98 -9.91
C TYR A 33 9.72 4.21 -8.58
N ARG A 34 10.96 4.19 -8.08
CA ARG A 34 11.34 3.30 -6.96
C ARG A 34 11.47 3.99 -5.61
N ASN A 35 11.64 5.31 -5.58
CA ASN A 35 11.75 6.04 -4.31
C ASN A 35 10.35 6.34 -3.75
N ILE A 36 9.66 5.27 -3.35
CA ILE A 36 8.27 5.33 -2.93
C ILE A 36 8.10 4.85 -1.50
N GLU A 37 7.10 5.41 -0.83
CA GLU A 37 6.60 4.97 0.47
C GLU A 37 5.13 4.57 0.29
N ILE A 38 4.70 3.47 0.93
CA ILE A 38 3.33 2.99 0.85
C ILE A 38 2.77 2.87 2.26
N VAL A 39 1.72 3.65 2.51
CA VAL A 39 1.00 3.72 3.79
C VAL A 39 -0.45 3.34 3.54
N VAL A 40 -0.93 2.30 4.20
CA VAL A 40 -2.33 1.88 4.16
C VAL A 40 -2.96 2.20 5.51
N VAL A 41 -4.14 2.82 5.48
CA VAL A 41 -4.93 3.11 6.69
C VAL A 41 -6.21 2.28 6.60
N ASN A 42 -6.33 1.26 7.43
CA ASN A 42 -7.47 0.37 7.49
C ASN A 42 -8.43 0.78 8.62
N ASP A 43 -9.62 1.25 8.27
CA ASP A 43 -10.63 1.69 9.24
C ASP A 43 -11.43 0.50 9.81
N ASN A 44 -10.72 -0.41 10.50
CA ASN A 44 -11.30 -1.59 11.15
C ASN A 44 -12.23 -2.42 10.24
N SER A 45 -11.76 -2.72 9.02
CA SER A 45 -12.50 -3.59 8.09
C SER A 45 -12.90 -4.91 8.74
N THR A 46 -14.13 -5.33 8.47
CA THR A 46 -14.73 -6.58 8.98
C THR A 46 -14.82 -7.67 7.91
N ASP A 47 -14.43 -7.36 6.67
CA ASP A 47 -14.28 -8.32 5.60
C ASP A 47 -12.84 -8.85 5.49
N HIS A 48 -12.50 -9.48 4.36
CA HIS A 48 -11.15 -10.02 4.11
C HIS A 48 -10.08 -8.97 3.77
N THR A 49 -10.38 -7.66 3.86
CA THR A 49 -9.42 -6.60 3.52
C THR A 49 -8.16 -6.71 4.37
N LEU A 50 -8.30 -6.79 5.70
CA LEU A 50 -7.16 -6.83 6.62
C LEU A 50 -6.23 -8.00 6.32
N LYS A 51 -6.80 -9.19 6.06
CA LYS A 51 -6.03 -10.37 5.68
C LYS A 51 -5.20 -10.14 4.41
N ILE A 52 -5.78 -9.48 3.40
CA ILE A 52 -5.05 -9.14 2.18
C ILE A 52 -3.94 -8.12 2.48
N LEU A 53 -4.20 -7.11 3.32
CA LEU A 53 -3.17 -6.14 3.72
C LEU A 53 -1.97 -6.85 4.40
N GLU A 54 -2.24 -7.78 5.32
CA GLU A 54 -1.21 -8.57 6.01
C GLU A 54 -0.39 -9.42 5.03
N GLU A 55 -1.03 -10.06 4.02
CA GLU A 55 -0.34 -10.79 2.96
C GLU A 55 0.67 -9.90 2.21
N TYR A 56 0.28 -8.67 1.86
CA TYR A 56 1.16 -7.72 1.16
C TYR A 56 2.25 -7.15 2.07
N GLN A 57 1.94 -6.86 3.33
CA GLN A 57 2.92 -6.36 4.30
C GLN A 57 4.02 -7.39 4.59
N ASN A 58 3.69 -8.69 4.52
CA ASN A 58 4.70 -9.76 4.63
C ASN A 58 5.60 -9.89 3.39
N LYS A 59 5.12 -9.46 2.23
CA LYS A 59 5.83 -9.59 0.94
C LYS A 59 6.60 -8.33 0.53
N TYR A 60 6.14 -7.16 0.97
CA TYR A 60 6.62 -5.86 0.55
C TYR A 60 6.72 -4.88 1.73
N ASN A 61 7.51 -3.82 1.59
CA ASN A 61 7.70 -2.83 2.65
C ASN A 61 6.54 -1.83 2.72
N PHE A 62 5.50 -2.17 3.49
CA PHE A 62 4.27 -1.40 3.66
C PHE A 62 4.14 -1.01 5.14
N SER A 63 3.59 0.17 5.41
CA SER A 63 3.09 0.51 6.73
C SER A 63 1.56 0.42 6.72
N VAL A 64 1.00 -0.43 7.58
CA VAL A 64 -0.46 -0.57 7.74
C VAL A 64 -0.83 -0.07 9.12
N PHE A 65 -1.79 0.86 9.17
CA PHE A 65 -2.32 1.48 10.38
C PHE A 65 -3.81 1.21 10.52
#